data_AF-A0A7S9GFV5-F1
#
_entry.id   AF-A0A7S9GFV5-F1
#
_cell.length_a   1.000
_cell.length_b   1.000
_cell.length_c   1.000
_cell.angle_alpha   90.00
_cell.angle_beta   90.00
_cell.angle_gamma   90.00
#
_symmetry.space_group_name_H-M   'P 1'
#
loop_
_entity.id
_entity.type
_entity.pdbx_description
1 polymer ?
#
loop_
_entity_poly.entity_id
_entity_poly.type
_entity_poly.pdbx_seq_one_letter_code
_entity_poly.pdbx_strand_id
1 'polypeptide(L)' 'MSNFDRSISSGMWRVVFYERRGYRIHMDRTGPWLPNKKLAQQWAQWFGERGYHVALQDQAGGMERLSPGLPG' A
#
# COMPACT_ATOMS: atom_id res chain seq x y z
N MET A 1 -20.48 -22.47 0.92
CA MET A 1 -19.56 -21.46 1.51
C MET A 1 -18.45 -21.23 0.50
N SER A 2 -18.48 -20.08 -0.17
CA SER A 2 -17.63 -19.78 -1.33
C SER A 2 -16.17 -19.63 -0.90
N ASN A 3 -15.22 -20.16 -1.70
CA ASN A 3 -13.78 -20.05 -1.46
C ASN A 3 -13.25 -18.60 -1.34
N PHE A 4 -14.09 -17.60 -1.68
CA PHE A 4 -13.84 -16.18 -1.45
C PHE A 4 -13.64 -15.83 0.04
N ASP A 5 -14.41 -16.45 0.96
CA ASP A 5 -14.40 -16.08 2.38
C ASP A 5 -13.08 -16.44 3.10
N ARG A 6 -12.45 -17.56 2.73
CA ARG A 6 -11.19 -17.99 3.39
C ARG A 6 -9.98 -17.13 3.04
N SER A 7 -10.01 -16.42 1.91
CA SER A 7 -8.92 -15.50 1.52
C SER A 7 -8.99 -14.16 2.27
N ILE A 8 -10.17 -13.78 2.77
CA ILE A 8 -10.39 -12.47 3.42
C ILE A 8 -9.72 -12.42 4.81
N SER A 9 -9.50 -13.58 5.45
CA SER A 9 -8.81 -13.68 6.73
C SER A 9 -7.31 -13.34 6.68
N SER A 10 -6.71 -13.21 5.49
CA SER A 10 -5.31 -12.78 5.33
C SER A 10 -5.12 -11.25 5.42
N GLY A 11 -6.19 -10.52 5.74
CA GLY A 11 -6.21 -9.06 5.82
C GLY A 11 -6.20 -8.41 4.45
N MET A 12 -7.06 -7.42 4.23
CA MET A 12 -6.99 -6.62 3.00
C MET A 12 -5.82 -5.65 3.08
N TRP A 13 -5.20 -5.37 1.93
CA TRP A 13 -4.05 -4.48 1.82
C TRP A 13 -4.29 -3.45 0.72
N ARG A 14 -3.82 -2.22 0.88
CA ARG A 14 -3.85 -1.21 -0.17
C ARG A 14 -2.50 -0.53 -0.33
N VAL A 15 -2.28 0.05 -1.50
CA VAL A 15 -1.13 0.91 -1.76
C VAL A 15 -1.50 2.34 -1.38
N VAL A 16 -0.65 2.99 -0.60
CA VAL A 16 -0.77 4.40 -0.21
C VAL A 16 0.29 5.18 -0.98
N PHE A 17 -0.14 6.24 -1.66
CA PHE A 17 0.71 7.11 -2.46
C PHE A 17 1.05 8.36 -1.67
N TYR A 18 2.31 8.74 -1.76
CA TYR A 18 2.83 9.95 -1.15
C TYR A 18 3.33 10.90 -2.22
N GLU A 19 3.01 12.17 -2.03
CA GLU A 19 3.58 13.25 -2.82
C GLU A 19 4.62 13.99 -1.97
N ARG A 20 5.80 14.18 -2.55
CA ARG A 20 6.85 15.01 -1.94
C ARG A 20 6.70 16.43 -2.45
N ARG A 21 6.20 17.34 -1.61
CA ARG A 21 6.17 18.79 -1.88
C ARG A 21 7.24 19.48 -1.05
N GLY A 22 8.40 19.71 -1.66
CA GLY A 22 9.58 20.26 -0.97
C GLY A 22 10.12 19.31 0.10
N TYR A 23 10.22 19.79 1.34
CA TYR A 23 10.67 19.01 2.50
C TYR A 23 9.57 18.17 3.16
N ARG A 24 8.30 18.36 2.76
CA ARG A 24 7.17 17.66 3.37
C ARG A 24 6.68 16.53 2.47
N ILE A 25 6.37 15.41 3.09
CA ILE A 25 5.77 14.24 2.45
C ILE A 25 4.33 14.17 2.94
N HIS A 26 3.39 14.28 2.00
CA HIS A 26 1.96 14.21 2.28
C HIS A 26 1.38 12.94 1.67
N MET A 27 0.44 12.31 2.37
CA MET A 27 -0.38 11.27 1.77
C MET A 27 -1.23 11.92 0.68
N ASP A 28 -1.01 11.55 -0.57
CA ASP A 28 -1.73 12.11 -1.71
C ASP A 28 -3.02 11.31 -1.95
N ARG A 29 -2.87 9.99 -2.14
CA ARG A 29 -3.97 9.09 -2.57
C ARG A 29 -3.80 7.70 -2.01
N THR A 30 -4.89 6.95 -1.97
CA THR A 30 -4.87 5.52 -1.64
C THR A 30 -5.47 4.72 -2.78
N GLY A 31 -4.81 3.63 -3.14
CA GLY A 31 -5.33 2.64 -4.09
C GLY A 31 -6.49 1.83 -3.51
N PRO A 32 -7.11 0.97 -4.34
CA PRO A 32 -8.18 0.08 -3.90
C PRO A 32 -7.66 -0.95 -2.89
N TRP A 33 -8.58 -1.49 -2.09
CA TRP A 33 -8.29 -2.63 -1.22
C TRP A 33 -8.10 -3.90 -2.06
N LEU A 34 -6.97 -4.56 -1.82
CA LEU A 34 -6.56 -5.80 -2.47
C LEU A 34 -6.69 -6.95 -1.46
N PRO A 35 -7.15 -8.13 -1.91
CA PRO A 35 -7.43 -9.26 -1.01
C PRO A 35 -6.17 -9.98 -0.50
N ASN A 36 -4.98 -9.59 -0.95
CA ASN A 36 -3.73 -10.24 -0.60
C ASN A 36 -2.56 -9.23 -0.57
N LYS A 37 -1.74 -9.31 0.49
CA LYS A 37 -0.50 -8.56 0.64
C LYS A 37 0.44 -8.69 -0.55
N LYS A 38 0.62 -9.90 -1.09
CA LYS A 38 1.55 -10.15 -2.20
C LYS A 38 1.17 -9.34 -3.45
N LEU A 39 -0.13 -9.19 -3.73
CA LEU A 39 -0.61 -8.39 -4.84
C LEU A 39 -0.35 -6.90 -4.59
N ALA A 40 -0.60 -6.43 -3.36
CA ALA A 40 -0.30 -5.06 -2.97
C ALA A 40 1.20 -4.74 -3.06
N GLN A 41 2.08 -5.67 -2.66
CA GLN A 41 3.52 -5.56 -2.81
C GLN A 41 3.94 -5.46 -4.28
N GLN A 42 3.38 -6.28 -5.16
CA GLN A 42 3.66 -6.21 -6.60
C GLN A 42 3.26 -4.86 -7.19
N TRP A 43 2.11 -4.33 -6.78
CA TRP A 43 1.67 -3.00 -7.21
C TRP A 43 2.61 -1.92 -6.70
N ALA A 44 2.91 -1.94 -5.40
CA ALA A 44 3.81 -0.96 -4.81
C ALA A 44 5.21 -0.99 -5.46
N GLN A 45 5.75 -2.16 -5.79
CA GLN A 45 6.97 -2.27 -6.55
C GLN A 45 6.84 -1.64 -7.95
N TRP A 46 5.78 -1.98 -8.68
CA TRP A 46 5.52 -1.46 -10.03
C TRP A 46 5.37 0.07 -10.07
N PHE A 47 4.77 0.67 -9.02
CA PHE A 47 4.67 2.13 -8.88
C PHE A 47 6.00 2.74 -8.41
N GLY A 48 6.72 2.08 -7.50
CA GLY A 48 8.04 2.51 -7.04
C GLY A 48 9.06 2.58 -8.17
N GLU A 49 9.08 1.59 -9.06
CA GLU A 49 9.92 1.56 -10.27
C GLU A 49 9.61 2.71 -11.25
N ARG A 50 8.41 3.29 -11.17
CA ARG A 50 7.99 4.47 -11.95
C ARG A 50 8.26 5.79 -11.25
N GLY A 51 8.91 5.77 -10.08
CA GLY A 51 9.26 6.96 -9.32
C GLY A 51 8.19 7.45 -8.35
N TYR A 52 7.11 6.70 -8.13
CA TYR A 52 6.13 7.04 -7.10
C TYR A 52 6.64 6.65 -5.71
N HIS A 53 6.37 7.50 -4.73
CA HIS A 53 6.61 7.16 -3.32
C HIS A 53 5.38 6.43 -2.77
N VAL A 54 5.56 5.18 -2.34
CA VAL A 54 4.45 4.33 -1.93
C VAL A 54 4.73 3.55 -0.64
N ALA A 55 3.67 3.29 0.12
CA ALA A 55 3.66 2.35 1.23
C ALA A 55 2.48 1.38 1.09
N LEU A 56 2.49 0.33 1.90
CA LEU A 56 1.35 -0.56 2.05
C LEU A 56 0.62 -0.26 3.35
N GLN A 57 -0.70 -0.33 3.31
CA GLN A 57 -1.52 -0.27 4.49
C GLN A 57 -2.38 -1.52 4.59
N ASP A 58 -2.40 -2.13 5.77
CA ASP A 58 -3.33 -3.20 6.09
C ASP A 58 -4.70 -2.64 6.53
N GLN A 59 -5.72 -3.49 6.53
CA GLN A 59 -7.08 -3.11 6.92
C GLN A 59 -7.20 -2.66 8.39
N ALA A 60 -6.27 -3.08 9.26
CA ALA A 60 -6.21 -2.66 10.66
C ALA A 60 -5.53 -1.29 10.84
N GLY A 61 -5.01 -0.69 9.76
CA GLY A 61 -4.34 0.59 9.76
C GLY A 61 -2.81 0.52 9.91
N GLY A 62 -2.24 -0.68 9.99
CA GLY A 62 -0.80 -0.91 10.02
C GLY A 62 -0.16 -0.50 8.69
N MET A 63 1.00 0.18 8.78
CA MET A 63 1.71 0.73 7.64
C MET A 63 3.05 0.01 7.45
N GLU A 64 3.31 -0.44 6.22
CA GLU A 64 4.59 -1.03 5.81
C GLU A 64 5.23 -0.17 4.74
N ARG A 65 6.35 0.44 5.08
CA ARG A 65 7.08 1.33 4.18
C ARG A 65 7.92 0.53 3.21
N LEU A 66 7.73 0.79 1.92
CA LEU A 66 8.55 0.21 0.85
C LEU A 66 9.53 1.22 0.26
N SER A 67 9.23 2.52 0.34
CA SER A 67 10.14 3.58 -0.10
C SER A 67 10.92 4.19 1.08
N PRO A 68 12.26 4.36 0.96
CA PRO A 68 13.06 5.08 1.96
C PRO A 68 12.64 6.56 2.03
N GLY A 69 12.50 7.08 3.25
CA GLY A 69 12.21 8.50 3.52
C GLY A 69 10.75 8.84 3.81
N LEU A 70 9.81 7.89 3.81
CA LEU A 70 8.40 8.15 4.16
C LEU A 70 8.19 8.37 5.67
N PRO A 71 7.30 9.30 6.09
CA PRO A 71 6.91 9.47 7.50
C PRO A 71 6.09 8.26 8.00
N GLY A 72 5.90 8.14 9.30
CA GLY A 72 5.26 6.98 9.95
C GLY A 72 4.40 7.41 11.10
#